data_AF-H0UY56-F1
#
_entry.id   AF-H0UY56-F1
#
_cell.length_a   1.000
_cell.length_b   1.000
_cell.length_c   1.000
_cell.angle_alpha   90.00
_cell.angle_beta   90.00
_cell.angle_gamma   90.00
#
_symmetry.space_group_name_H-M   'P 1'
#
loop_
_entity.id
_entity.type
_entity.pdbx_description
1 polymer ?
#
loop_
_entity_poly.entity_id
_entity_poly.type
_entity_poly.pdbx_seq_one_letter_code
_entity_poly.pdbx_strand_id
1 'polypeptide(L)'
;MSDLGSEELEEEGENSLGEYEGERNEAGERHGHGRARLPNGDVYEGQYEFGQRNGQGVYKFKNGARYTGQYLKNKKHGQGTFIYPDGSRYEGEWADDQRHGYGVYYYVNNDTYTGEWFAHQRHGQGTYLYAETGSKYVGTWVHGQQVGAAELIHLNHRYQGKFLNKHPVGPGKYVFDIGCEQHGEYKLTDVERGDEEEEEETLANIIPKWKATQITDLALWTPTLPEKQPSSVGPGPDETLGEEGVPEMEEEVQALSDGFEGELDLRPGEEDTDAWELSSEIDQASTVVEEEEARQAELQD
;
A
#
# COMPACT_ATOMS: atom_id res chain seq x y z
N MET A 1 -5.30 19.37 -2.29
CA MET A 1 -4.59 18.63 -3.34
C MET A 1 -5.64 18.14 -4.30
N SER A 2 -5.91 18.99 -5.30
CA SER A 2 -6.81 18.74 -6.41
C SER A 2 -6.12 17.83 -7.43
N ASP A 3 -6.88 16.97 -8.11
CA ASP A 3 -6.39 15.90 -9.01
C ASP A 3 -5.94 16.45 -10.40
N LEU A 4 -5.35 17.65 -10.43
CA LEU A 4 -5.00 18.40 -11.64
C LEU A 4 -3.69 17.89 -12.27
N GLY A 5 -3.66 16.61 -12.64
CA GLY A 5 -2.45 15.98 -13.20
C GLY A 5 -2.65 14.69 -14.01
N SER A 6 -3.88 14.23 -14.25
CA SER A 6 -4.13 12.98 -14.98
C SER A 6 -5.24 13.01 -16.03
N GLU A 7 -5.89 14.16 -16.30
CA GLU A 7 -6.97 14.26 -17.30
C GLU A 7 -6.48 14.64 -18.72
N GLU A 8 -5.23 15.05 -18.89
CA GLU A 8 -4.59 15.20 -20.20
C GLU A 8 -3.51 14.13 -20.41
N LEU A 9 -3.83 13.04 -21.11
CA LEU A 9 -2.93 12.20 -21.92
C LEU A 9 -3.68 11.01 -22.53
N GLU A 10 -4.38 11.23 -23.65
CA GLU A 10 -4.58 10.28 -24.78
C GLU A 10 -5.58 10.88 -25.79
N GLU A 11 -5.17 11.95 -26.50
CA GLU A 11 -5.75 12.26 -27.82
C GLU A 11 -4.94 11.46 -28.85
N GLU A 12 -5.37 10.21 -29.12
CA GLU A 12 -4.75 9.34 -30.13
C GLU A 12 -4.98 9.90 -31.54
N GLY A 13 -4.11 10.83 -31.95
CA GLY A 13 -4.05 11.33 -33.32
C GLY A 13 -3.75 10.20 -34.30
N GLU A 14 -4.75 9.83 -35.10
CA GLU A 14 -4.64 8.82 -36.15
C GLU A 14 -3.44 9.11 -37.09
N ASN A 15 -2.70 8.06 -37.47
CA ASN A 15 -1.67 8.00 -38.53
C ASN A 15 -0.17 8.12 -38.17
N SER A 16 0.25 7.91 -36.92
CA SER A 16 1.59 7.32 -36.69
C SER A 16 1.69 6.54 -35.39
N LEU A 17 1.72 5.20 -35.48
CA LEU A 17 1.93 4.33 -34.33
C LEU A 17 3.37 4.37 -33.77
N GLY A 18 4.26 5.18 -34.37
CA GLY A 18 5.67 5.28 -33.99
C GLY A 18 6.55 4.14 -34.50
N GLU A 19 7.85 4.25 -34.22
CA GLU A 19 8.83 3.21 -34.52
C GLU A 19 8.58 1.98 -33.63
N TYR A 20 8.74 0.76 -34.17
CA TYR A 20 8.52 -0.48 -33.42
C TYR A 20 9.56 -1.54 -33.75
N GLU A 21 10.21 -2.05 -32.71
CA GLU A 21 11.22 -3.10 -32.72
C GLU A 21 10.68 -4.26 -31.87
N GLY A 22 10.28 -5.38 -32.48
CA GLY A 22 9.69 -6.51 -31.73
C GLY A 22 9.05 -7.56 -32.62
N GLU A 23 8.47 -8.57 -31.97
CA GLU A 23 7.76 -9.67 -32.62
C GLU A 23 6.46 -9.22 -33.31
N ARG A 24 6.02 -10.00 -34.30
CA ARG A 24 4.78 -9.74 -35.05
C ARG A 24 4.04 -11.04 -35.32
N ASN A 25 2.71 -10.98 -35.35
CA ASN A 25 1.86 -12.12 -35.73
C ASN A 25 1.77 -12.26 -37.27
N GLU A 26 1.05 -13.28 -37.74
CA GLU A 26 0.85 -13.55 -39.18
C GLU A 26 0.14 -12.40 -39.93
N ALA A 27 -0.66 -11.59 -39.24
CA ALA A 27 -1.30 -10.39 -39.79
C ALA A 27 -0.36 -9.16 -39.84
N GLY A 28 0.87 -9.28 -39.33
CA GLY A 28 1.85 -8.20 -39.25
C GLY A 28 1.64 -7.23 -38.09
N GLU A 29 0.68 -7.50 -37.20
CA GLU A 29 0.41 -6.72 -35.99
C GLU A 29 1.50 -6.92 -34.93
N ARG A 30 1.65 -5.97 -34.01
CA ARG A 30 2.56 -6.11 -32.86
C ARG A 30 2.12 -7.30 -31.99
N HIS A 31 3.07 -8.16 -31.62
CA HIS A 31 2.81 -9.35 -30.82
C HIS A 31 4.04 -9.68 -29.96
N GLY A 32 3.93 -10.63 -29.03
CA GLY A 32 5.07 -11.10 -28.23
C GLY A 32 5.70 -9.97 -27.41
N HIS A 33 7.03 -9.92 -27.35
CA HIS A 33 7.74 -8.79 -26.72
C HIS A 33 8.19 -7.75 -27.77
N GLY A 34 8.14 -6.47 -27.41
CA GLY A 34 8.67 -5.40 -28.27
C GLY A 34 8.76 -4.04 -27.60
N ARG A 35 9.48 -3.14 -28.28
CA ARG A 35 9.68 -1.74 -27.91
C ARG A 35 9.09 -0.81 -28.97
N ALA A 36 8.28 0.15 -28.55
CA ALA A 36 7.75 1.21 -29.39
C ALA A 36 8.27 2.58 -28.94
N ARG A 37 8.69 3.42 -29.89
CA ARG A 37 8.92 4.85 -29.69
C ARG A 37 7.78 5.61 -30.34
N LEU A 38 6.94 6.26 -29.53
CA LEU A 38 5.77 6.99 -29.99
C LEU A 38 6.17 8.37 -30.57
N PRO A 39 5.34 8.96 -31.47
CA PRO A 39 5.66 10.27 -32.08
C PRO A 39 5.77 11.42 -31.08
N ASN A 40 5.07 11.33 -29.95
CA ASN A 40 5.14 12.32 -28.86
C ASN A 40 6.50 12.29 -28.12
N GLY A 41 7.30 11.23 -28.31
CA GLY A 41 8.60 10.99 -27.69
C GLY A 41 8.60 9.93 -26.59
N ASP A 42 7.43 9.44 -26.18
CA ASP A 42 7.28 8.37 -25.18
C ASP A 42 7.85 7.04 -25.70
N VAL A 43 8.18 6.14 -24.76
CA VAL A 43 8.69 4.81 -25.06
C VAL A 43 7.94 3.76 -24.25
N TYR A 44 7.33 2.79 -24.94
CA TYR A 44 6.81 1.57 -24.33
C TYR A 44 7.73 0.39 -24.63
N GLU A 45 7.92 -0.48 -23.66
CA GLU A 45 8.74 -1.69 -23.74
C GLU A 45 8.04 -2.80 -22.95
N GLY A 46 7.53 -3.83 -23.62
CA GLY A 46 6.63 -4.79 -22.97
C GLY A 46 5.96 -5.78 -23.91
N GLN A 47 4.93 -6.43 -23.38
CA GLN A 47 4.16 -7.46 -24.07
C GLN A 47 3.04 -6.85 -24.94
N TYR A 48 2.85 -7.44 -26.12
CA TYR A 48 1.84 -7.06 -27.11
C TYR A 48 0.98 -8.26 -27.51
N GLU A 49 -0.31 -8.02 -27.70
CA GLU A 49 -1.25 -8.99 -28.24
C GLU A 49 -2.23 -8.28 -29.20
N PHE A 50 -2.45 -8.84 -30.39
CA PHE A 50 -3.30 -8.26 -31.45
C PHE A 50 -3.09 -6.75 -31.67
N GLY A 51 -1.82 -6.32 -31.74
CA GLY A 51 -1.44 -4.91 -31.93
C GLY A 51 -1.49 -4.03 -30.68
N GLN A 52 -2.07 -4.50 -29.57
CA GLN A 52 -2.33 -3.73 -28.34
C GLN A 52 -1.33 -4.09 -27.23
N ARG A 53 -1.04 -3.16 -26.32
CA ARG A 53 -0.28 -3.44 -25.08
C ARG A 53 -1.12 -4.41 -24.24
N ASN A 54 -0.60 -5.60 -23.94
CA ASN A 54 -1.29 -6.61 -23.13
C ASN A 54 -0.27 -7.48 -22.39
N GLY A 55 -0.43 -7.67 -21.08
CA GLY A 55 0.56 -8.29 -20.20
C GLY A 55 1.53 -7.26 -19.59
N GLN A 56 2.72 -7.71 -19.17
CA GLN A 56 3.69 -6.86 -18.47
C GLN A 56 4.38 -5.86 -19.41
N GLY A 57 4.54 -4.61 -18.95
CA GLY A 57 5.30 -3.60 -19.69
C GLY A 57 5.74 -2.39 -18.86
N VAL A 58 6.67 -1.64 -19.44
CA VAL A 58 7.18 -0.37 -18.92
C VAL A 58 6.87 0.73 -19.92
N TYR A 59 6.17 1.77 -19.46
CA TYR A 59 5.91 2.97 -20.24
C TYR A 59 6.68 4.14 -19.62
N LYS A 60 7.58 4.74 -20.41
CA LYS A 60 8.44 5.87 -20.05
C LYS A 60 7.88 7.09 -20.77
N PHE A 61 7.28 8.01 -20.02
CA PHE A 61 6.71 9.24 -20.56
C PHE A 61 7.81 10.29 -20.76
N LYS A 62 7.72 11.10 -21.81
CA LYS A 62 8.65 12.20 -22.09
C LYS A 62 8.68 13.26 -20.98
N ASN A 63 7.61 13.40 -20.21
CA ASN A 63 7.53 14.30 -19.05
C ASN A 63 8.28 13.77 -17.80
N GLY A 64 8.91 12.59 -17.87
CA GLY A 64 9.64 11.97 -16.76
C GLY A 64 8.83 10.96 -15.94
N ALA A 65 7.51 10.88 -16.13
CA ALA A 65 6.70 9.85 -15.48
C ALA A 65 7.09 8.44 -15.98
N ARG A 66 6.82 7.42 -15.17
CA ARG A 66 7.04 6.02 -15.54
C ARG A 66 5.98 5.10 -14.95
N TYR A 67 5.33 4.32 -15.80
CA TYR A 67 4.55 3.16 -15.37
C TYR A 67 5.34 1.86 -15.58
N THR A 68 5.21 0.94 -14.64
CA THR A 68 5.74 -0.44 -14.71
C THR A 68 4.69 -1.38 -14.12
N GLY A 69 4.11 -2.24 -14.95
CA GLY A 69 3.04 -3.12 -14.50
C GLY A 69 2.28 -3.78 -15.64
N GLN A 70 1.10 -4.28 -15.32
CA GLN A 70 0.24 -4.99 -16.26
C GLN A 70 -0.57 -4.04 -17.15
N TYR A 71 -0.77 -4.47 -18.38
CA TYR A 71 -1.63 -3.86 -19.37
C TYR A 71 -2.71 -4.85 -19.80
N LEU A 72 -3.89 -4.33 -20.13
CA LEU A 72 -4.96 -5.07 -20.80
C LEU A 72 -5.58 -4.17 -21.85
N LYS A 73 -5.47 -4.55 -23.13
CA LYS A 73 -6.04 -3.81 -24.27
C LYS A 73 -5.65 -2.33 -24.28
N ASN A 74 -4.33 -2.06 -24.33
CA ASN A 74 -3.71 -0.74 -24.23
C ASN A 74 -3.77 -0.04 -22.86
N LYS A 75 -4.68 -0.42 -21.96
CA LYS A 75 -4.87 0.25 -20.66
C LYS A 75 -4.02 -0.35 -19.54
N LYS A 76 -3.57 0.46 -18.57
CA LYS A 76 -3.01 -0.02 -17.29
C LYS A 76 -4.08 -0.84 -16.56
N HIS A 77 -3.71 -2.02 -16.09
CA HIS A 77 -4.61 -2.97 -15.44
C HIS A 77 -3.84 -3.80 -14.39
N GLY A 78 -4.53 -4.52 -13.50
CA GLY A 78 -3.89 -5.42 -12.53
C GLY A 78 -2.89 -4.69 -11.62
N GLN A 79 -1.81 -5.37 -11.23
CA GLN A 79 -0.76 -4.77 -10.37
C GLN A 79 0.20 -3.91 -11.19
N GLY A 80 0.52 -2.71 -10.68
CA GLY A 80 1.54 -1.84 -11.27
C GLY A 80 1.96 -0.65 -10.41
N THR A 81 3.17 -0.16 -10.70
CA THR A 81 3.78 1.02 -10.09
C THR A 81 3.77 2.19 -11.08
N PHE A 82 3.28 3.35 -10.65
CA PHE A 82 3.39 4.61 -11.39
C PHE A 82 4.22 5.61 -10.59
N ILE A 83 5.30 6.11 -11.16
CA ILE A 83 6.12 7.20 -10.64
C ILE A 83 5.74 8.46 -11.42
N TYR A 84 5.32 9.51 -10.70
CA TYR A 84 4.89 10.78 -11.26
C TYR A 84 6.10 11.73 -11.43
N PRO A 85 6.02 12.77 -12.29
CA PRO A 85 7.13 13.70 -12.53
C PRO A 85 7.55 14.50 -11.29
N ASP A 86 6.66 14.65 -10.30
CA ASP A 86 6.92 15.33 -9.03
C ASP A 86 7.69 14.45 -8.01
N GLY A 87 7.96 13.19 -8.35
CA GLY A 87 8.62 12.21 -7.48
C GLY A 87 7.67 11.45 -6.56
N SER A 88 6.37 11.77 -6.53
CA SER A 88 5.37 10.93 -5.89
C SER A 88 5.23 9.60 -6.64
N ARG A 89 4.72 8.56 -5.97
CA ARG A 89 4.48 7.26 -6.62
C ARG A 89 3.30 6.51 -6.04
N TYR A 90 2.64 5.75 -6.90
CA TYR A 90 1.59 4.80 -6.54
C TYR A 90 2.04 3.37 -6.83
N GLU A 91 1.76 2.45 -5.92
CA GLU A 91 2.03 1.02 -6.02
C GLU A 91 0.74 0.27 -5.64
N GLY A 92 0.12 -0.44 -6.57
CA GLY A 92 -1.13 -1.16 -6.28
C GLY A 92 -1.91 -1.59 -7.52
N GLU A 93 -3.21 -1.76 -7.34
CA GLU A 93 -4.13 -2.22 -8.38
C GLU A 93 -4.58 -1.10 -9.34
N TRP A 94 -4.80 -1.50 -10.60
CA TRP A 94 -5.23 -0.64 -11.70
C TRP A 94 -6.40 -1.31 -12.44
N ALA A 95 -7.37 -0.51 -12.85
CA ALA A 95 -8.46 -0.93 -13.72
C ALA A 95 -8.81 0.22 -14.68
N ASP A 96 -8.87 -0.07 -15.99
CA ASP A 96 -9.18 0.92 -17.04
C ASP A 96 -8.41 2.24 -16.87
N ASP A 97 -7.08 2.14 -16.80
CA ASP A 97 -6.11 3.23 -16.57
C ASP A 97 -6.16 3.94 -15.21
N GLN A 98 -7.12 3.59 -14.36
CA GLN A 98 -7.38 4.23 -13.08
C GLN A 98 -6.79 3.44 -11.91
N ARG A 99 -6.35 4.15 -10.87
CA ARG A 99 -6.01 3.54 -9.57
C ARG A 99 -7.28 2.90 -8.99
N HIS A 100 -7.22 1.63 -8.62
CA HIS A 100 -8.36 0.82 -8.16
C HIS A 100 -7.90 -0.13 -7.04
N GLY A 101 -8.82 -0.91 -6.45
CA GLY A 101 -8.49 -1.99 -5.52
C GLY A 101 -7.67 -1.52 -4.32
N TYR A 102 -6.70 -2.30 -3.87
CA TYR A 102 -5.78 -1.91 -2.80
C TYR A 102 -4.48 -1.31 -3.35
N GLY A 103 -3.97 -0.27 -2.70
CA GLY A 103 -2.70 0.34 -3.08
C GLY A 103 -2.11 1.34 -2.08
N VAL A 104 -0.82 1.58 -2.25
CA VAL A 104 -0.02 2.54 -1.49
C VAL A 104 0.33 3.74 -2.36
N TYR A 105 0.13 4.95 -1.85
CA TYR A 105 0.56 6.19 -2.47
C TYR A 105 1.53 6.91 -1.56
N TYR A 106 2.72 7.20 -2.08
CA TYR A 106 3.77 7.97 -1.42
C TYR A 106 3.79 9.37 -2.00
N TYR A 107 3.54 10.38 -1.17
CA TYR A 107 3.46 11.78 -1.56
C TYR A 107 4.84 12.45 -1.51
N VAL A 108 5.00 13.57 -2.22
CA VAL A 108 6.26 14.35 -2.27
C VAL A 108 6.69 14.87 -0.89
N ASN A 109 5.73 15.16 0.00
CA ASN A 109 5.99 15.54 1.40
C ASN A 109 6.31 14.34 2.32
N ASN A 110 6.59 13.17 1.75
CA ASN A 110 6.81 11.88 2.43
C ASN A 110 5.58 11.28 3.14
N ASP A 111 4.41 11.93 3.12
CA ASP A 111 3.17 11.31 3.60
C ASP A 111 2.91 10.01 2.83
N THR A 112 2.22 9.07 3.46
CA THR A 112 1.85 7.80 2.83
C THR A 112 0.38 7.49 3.06
N TYR A 113 -0.35 7.17 1.99
CA TYR A 113 -1.66 6.55 2.08
C TYR A 113 -1.57 5.06 1.75
N THR A 114 -2.26 4.23 2.50
CA THR A 114 -2.34 2.77 2.28
C THR A 114 -3.78 2.34 2.51
N GLY A 115 -4.46 1.88 1.47
CA GLY A 115 -5.89 1.55 1.56
C GLY A 115 -6.55 1.27 0.21
N GLU A 116 -7.87 1.33 0.22
CA GLU A 116 -8.71 1.09 -0.96
C GLU A 116 -8.80 2.31 -1.89
N TRP A 117 -8.92 2.04 -3.19
CA TRP A 117 -9.01 3.01 -4.27
C TRP A 117 -10.16 2.67 -5.20
N PHE A 118 -10.87 3.69 -5.66
CA PHE A 118 -11.92 3.57 -6.66
C PHE A 118 -11.87 4.79 -7.59
N ALA A 119 -11.73 4.54 -8.90
CA ALA A 119 -11.70 5.57 -9.94
C ALA A 119 -10.75 6.73 -9.59
N HIS A 120 -9.45 6.43 -9.43
CA HIS A 120 -8.38 7.33 -8.99
C HIS A 120 -8.49 7.90 -7.56
N GLN A 121 -9.64 7.79 -6.89
CA GLN A 121 -9.89 8.40 -5.58
C GLN A 121 -9.68 7.38 -4.44
N ARG A 122 -9.22 7.87 -3.28
CA ARG A 122 -9.22 7.08 -2.04
C ARG A 122 -10.66 6.77 -1.64
N HIS A 123 -10.95 5.50 -1.38
CA HIS A 123 -12.27 5.00 -1.02
C HIS A 123 -12.12 3.95 0.09
N GLY A 124 -13.22 3.41 0.63
CA GLY A 124 -13.18 2.26 1.55
C GLY A 124 -12.35 2.53 2.81
N GLN A 125 -11.68 1.51 3.34
CA GLN A 125 -10.77 1.64 4.48
C GLN A 125 -9.38 2.11 4.03
N GLY A 126 -8.78 3.01 4.81
CA GLY A 126 -7.42 3.46 4.54
C GLY A 126 -6.70 4.09 5.72
N THR A 127 -5.40 3.83 5.78
CA THR A 127 -4.42 4.48 6.63
C THR A 127 -3.82 5.69 5.91
N TYR A 128 -3.67 6.81 6.59
CA TYR A 128 -2.84 7.94 6.15
C TYR A 128 -1.82 8.29 7.22
N LEU A 129 -0.54 8.20 6.87
CA LEU A 129 0.60 8.58 7.70
C LEU A 129 1.04 9.99 7.33
N TYR A 130 1.04 10.89 8.31
CA TYR A 130 1.56 12.25 8.21
C TYR A 130 3.04 12.23 8.61
N ALA A 131 3.96 12.33 7.64
CA ALA A 131 5.38 12.14 7.86
C ALA A 131 5.99 13.19 8.80
N GLU A 132 5.58 14.45 8.66
CA GLU A 132 6.05 15.59 9.49
C GLU A 132 5.75 15.40 10.98
N THR A 133 4.60 14.81 11.33
CA THR A 133 4.14 14.71 12.72
C THR A 133 4.18 13.28 13.29
N GLY A 134 4.48 12.28 12.45
CA GLY A 134 4.33 10.86 12.79
C GLY A 134 2.89 10.43 13.06
N SER A 135 1.89 11.30 12.83
CA SER A 135 0.47 10.99 13.09
C SER A 135 -0.06 9.99 12.09
N LYS A 136 -1.01 9.15 12.51
CA LYS A 136 -1.65 8.14 11.66
C LYS A 136 -3.17 8.25 11.78
N TYR A 137 -3.84 8.60 10.68
CA TYR A 137 -5.29 8.42 10.54
C TYR A 137 -5.59 7.00 10.06
N VAL A 138 -6.57 6.32 10.65
CA VAL A 138 -7.05 5.00 10.24
C VAL A 138 -8.57 5.03 10.22
N GLY A 139 -9.20 4.91 9.06
CA GLY A 139 -10.65 4.96 8.97
C GLY A 139 -11.19 4.93 7.55
N THR A 140 -12.45 5.34 7.40
CA THR A 140 -13.17 5.27 6.12
C THR A 140 -12.94 6.52 5.27
N TRP A 141 -12.79 6.29 3.97
CA TRP A 141 -12.61 7.30 2.94
C TRP A 141 -13.75 7.21 1.92
N VAL A 142 -14.29 8.36 1.52
CA VAL A 142 -15.30 8.47 0.48
C VAL A 142 -14.90 9.64 -0.41
N HIS A 143 -14.73 9.40 -1.71
CA HIS A 143 -14.31 10.42 -2.69
C HIS A 143 -13.09 11.26 -2.26
N GLY A 144 -12.07 10.59 -1.71
CA GLY A 144 -10.86 11.25 -1.22
C GLY A 144 -11.00 11.98 0.13
N GLN A 145 -12.18 12.00 0.74
CA GLN A 145 -12.49 12.67 2.01
C GLN A 145 -12.55 11.67 3.18
N GLN A 146 -12.12 12.09 4.37
CA GLN A 146 -12.21 11.32 5.61
C GLN A 146 -13.63 11.42 6.18
N VAL A 147 -14.33 10.29 6.33
CA VAL A 147 -15.75 10.22 6.70
C VAL A 147 -16.00 9.07 7.69
N GLY A 148 -16.92 9.26 8.63
CA GLY A 148 -17.40 8.19 9.48
C GLY A 148 -16.48 7.89 10.66
N ALA A 149 -16.55 6.68 11.21
CA ALA A 149 -15.74 6.29 12.37
C ALA A 149 -14.26 6.08 11.97
N ALA A 150 -13.34 6.62 12.77
CA ALA A 150 -11.91 6.51 12.54
C ALA A 150 -11.11 6.69 13.84
N GLU A 151 -9.85 6.28 13.78
CA GLU A 151 -8.82 6.58 14.78
C GLU A 151 -7.82 7.60 14.22
N LEU A 152 -7.41 8.57 15.05
CA LEU A 152 -6.27 9.42 14.80
C LEU A 152 -5.25 9.20 15.92
N ILE A 153 -4.16 8.52 15.58
CA ILE A 153 -3.08 8.13 16.49
C ILE A 153 -1.96 9.16 16.37
N HIS A 154 -1.49 9.69 17.50
CA HIS A 154 -0.34 10.61 17.57
C HIS A 154 0.46 10.34 18.84
N LEU A 155 1.76 10.04 18.69
CA LEU A 155 2.66 9.70 19.79
C LEU A 155 2.06 8.59 20.70
N ASN A 156 1.76 8.94 21.94
CA ASN A 156 1.30 8.02 22.99
C ASN A 156 -0.23 7.99 23.18
N HIS A 157 -0.99 8.66 22.32
CA HIS A 157 -2.45 8.72 22.43
C HIS A 157 -3.14 8.52 21.07
N ARG A 158 -4.41 8.12 21.13
CA ARG A 158 -5.28 8.04 19.95
C ARG A 158 -6.65 8.61 20.24
N TYR A 159 -7.14 9.46 19.35
CA TYR A 159 -8.54 9.85 19.32
C TYR A 159 -9.34 8.78 18.57
N GLN A 160 -10.43 8.30 19.15
CA GLN A 160 -11.42 7.43 18.54
C GLN A 160 -12.74 8.21 18.44
N GLY A 161 -13.29 8.38 17.24
CA GLY A 161 -14.52 9.14 17.05
C GLY A 161 -14.96 9.21 15.60
N LYS A 162 -15.80 10.19 15.27
CA LYS A 162 -16.28 10.40 13.91
C LYS A 162 -15.54 11.56 13.23
N PHE A 163 -15.36 11.44 11.92
CA PHE A 163 -14.79 12.47 11.06
C PHE A 163 -15.77 12.86 9.95
N LEU A 164 -15.73 14.12 9.56
CA LEU A 164 -16.41 14.68 8.41
C LEU A 164 -15.47 15.71 7.76
N ASN A 165 -15.14 15.52 6.48
CA ASN A 165 -14.27 16.42 5.72
C ASN A 165 -12.91 16.68 6.40
N LYS A 166 -12.31 15.63 7.00
CA LYS A 166 -11.09 15.65 7.84
C LYS A 166 -11.23 16.26 9.23
N HIS A 167 -12.36 16.86 9.57
CA HIS A 167 -12.60 17.42 10.90
C HIS A 167 -13.21 16.35 11.82
N PRO A 168 -12.69 16.15 13.04
CA PRO A 168 -13.35 15.30 14.03
C PRO A 168 -14.65 15.97 14.50
N VAL A 169 -15.71 15.19 14.68
CA VAL A 169 -17.08 15.67 14.95
C VAL A 169 -17.82 14.79 15.94
N GLY A 170 -18.64 15.42 16.80
CA GLY A 170 -19.54 14.71 17.71
C GLY A 170 -18.80 13.93 18.80
N PRO A 171 -19.43 12.89 19.39
CA PRO A 171 -18.85 12.15 20.51
C PRO A 171 -17.63 11.34 20.08
N GLY A 172 -16.63 11.28 20.96
CA GLY A 172 -15.45 10.45 20.83
C GLY A 172 -14.71 10.31 22.15
N LYS A 173 -13.53 9.72 22.11
CA LYS A 173 -12.63 9.62 23.26
C LYS A 173 -11.17 9.64 22.84
N TYR A 174 -10.32 10.23 23.69
CA TYR A 174 -8.88 10.01 23.66
C TYR A 174 -8.54 8.80 24.54
N VAL A 175 -7.74 7.88 24.02
CA VAL A 175 -7.17 6.75 24.76
C VAL A 175 -5.67 6.96 24.86
N PHE A 176 -5.15 7.00 26.08
CA PHE A 176 -3.72 7.18 26.37
C PHE A 176 -3.07 5.83 26.70
N ASP A 177 -1.78 5.69 26.42
CA ASP A 177 -0.96 4.52 26.76
C ASP A 177 -0.92 4.20 28.26
N ILE A 178 -1.01 5.22 29.11
CA ILE A 178 -1.13 5.12 30.58
C ILE A 178 -2.48 4.53 31.07
N GLY A 179 -3.33 4.04 30.17
CA GLY A 179 -4.55 3.30 30.50
C GLY A 179 -5.73 4.15 30.99
N CYS A 180 -5.70 5.47 30.79
CA CYS A 180 -6.87 6.33 30.96
C CYS A 180 -7.52 6.70 29.63
N GLU A 181 -8.82 6.99 29.67
CA GLU A 181 -9.59 7.52 28.56
C GLU A 181 -10.20 8.87 28.93
N GLN A 182 -10.09 9.86 28.05
CA GLN A 182 -10.84 11.11 28.15
C GLN A 182 -11.98 11.10 27.13
N HIS A 183 -13.21 11.04 27.64
CA HIS A 183 -14.44 11.07 26.86
C HIS A 183 -14.90 12.52 26.65
N GLY A 184 -15.55 12.79 25.53
CA GLY A 184 -16.00 14.14 25.19
C GLY A 184 -16.68 14.24 23.83
N GLU A 185 -16.89 15.48 23.37
CA GLU A 185 -17.50 15.80 22.09
C GLU A 185 -16.71 16.88 21.34
N TYR A 186 -16.52 16.72 20.02
CA TYR A 186 -16.07 17.78 19.14
C TYR A 186 -17.26 18.59 18.63
N LYS A 187 -17.18 19.91 18.77
CA LYS A 187 -18.13 20.86 18.19
C LYS A 187 -17.43 21.67 17.12
N LEU A 188 -18.01 21.68 15.92
CA LEU A 188 -17.66 22.62 14.88
C LEU A 188 -18.18 23.99 15.31
N THR A 189 -17.29 24.98 15.41
CA THR A 189 -17.70 26.38 15.61
C THR A 189 -17.23 27.19 14.43
N ASP A 190 -18.16 27.89 13.80
CA ASP A 190 -17.86 28.90 12.80
C ASP A 190 -17.11 30.05 13.48
N VAL A 191 -16.03 30.51 12.85
CA VAL A 191 -15.37 31.76 13.22
C VAL A 191 -15.84 32.82 12.23
N GLU A 192 -16.77 33.65 12.67
CA GLU A 192 -17.06 34.93 12.01
C GLU A 192 -15.75 35.73 11.99
N ARG A 193 -15.15 35.90 10.82
CA ARG A 193 -14.01 36.81 10.63
C ARG A 193 -14.60 38.22 10.73
N GLY A 194 -14.09 39.01 11.68
CA GLY A 194 -14.56 40.39 11.89
C GLY A 194 -14.43 41.24 10.62
N ASP A 195 -15.32 42.22 10.49
CA ASP A 195 -15.53 43.05 9.29
C ASP A 195 -14.30 43.89 8.89
N GLU A 196 -13.36 43.31 8.16
CA GLU A 196 -12.33 44.05 7.39
C GLU A 196 -12.23 43.48 5.95
N GLU A 197 -12.97 44.15 5.08
CA GLU A 197 -12.84 44.34 3.61
C GLU A 197 -11.87 43.44 2.82
N GLU A 198 -12.41 42.55 1.97
CA GLU A 198 -12.39 42.63 0.49
C GLU A 198 -12.90 41.32 -0.17
N GLU A 199 -13.29 41.39 -1.45
CA GLU A 199 -14.10 40.37 -2.16
C GLU A 199 -13.31 39.12 -2.62
N GLU A 200 -13.11 38.14 -1.75
CA GLU A 200 -12.87 36.74 -2.14
C GLU A 200 -13.77 35.78 -1.33
N GLU A 201 -14.27 34.71 -1.96
CA GLU A 201 -15.28 33.80 -1.40
C GLU A 201 -14.87 33.25 -0.02
N THR A 202 -15.48 33.80 1.04
CA THR A 202 -15.11 33.49 2.42
C THR A 202 -15.62 32.12 2.85
N LEU A 203 -14.82 31.08 2.56
CA LEU A 203 -14.95 29.79 3.22
C LEU A 203 -14.86 30.02 4.75
N ALA A 204 -15.98 29.79 5.44
CA ALA A 204 -16.02 29.88 6.90
C ALA A 204 -14.97 28.94 7.50
N ASN A 205 -14.05 29.50 8.29
CA ASN A 205 -13.02 28.72 8.96
C ASN A 205 -13.65 27.92 10.10
N ILE A 206 -14.16 26.73 9.78
CA ILE A 206 -14.71 25.80 10.74
C ILE A 206 -13.58 25.25 11.62
N ILE A 207 -13.56 25.64 12.89
CA ILE A 207 -12.58 25.15 13.87
C ILE A 207 -13.25 24.11 14.78
N PRO A 208 -12.81 22.83 14.76
CA PRO A 208 -13.28 21.82 15.69
C PRO A 208 -12.76 22.09 17.10
N LYS A 209 -13.66 22.30 18.06
CA LYS A 209 -13.32 22.48 19.48
C LYS A 209 -13.73 21.25 20.28
N TRP A 210 -12.75 20.64 20.96
CA TRP A 210 -12.97 19.53 21.87
C TRP A 210 -13.57 20.02 23.19
N LYS A 211 -14.60 19.31 23.66
CA LYS A 211 -15.20 19.51 24.98
C LYS A 211 -15.18 18.18 25.74
N ALA A 212 -14.22 18.04 26.65
CA ALA A 212 -14.15 16.91 27.56
C ALA A 212 -15.39 16.85 28.47
N THR A 213 -15.87 15.64 28.76
CA THR A 213 -17.04 15.38 29.63
C THR A 213 -16.71 14.45 30.80
N GLN A 214 -15.80 13.50 30.61
CA GLN A 214 -15.38 12.54 31.63
C GLN A 214 -13.93 12.10 31.38
N ILE A 215 -13.20 11.75 32.45
CA ILE A 215 -11.92 11.06 32.40
C ILE A 215 -12.07 9.78 33.23
N THR A 216 -11.56 8.66 32.75
CA THR A 216 -11.51 7.41 33.53
C THR A 216 -10.31 7.41 34.48
N ASP A 217 -10.42 6.69 35.60
CA ASP A 217 -9.26 6.43 36.45
C ASP A 217 -8.16 5.68 35.69
N LEU A 218 -6.94 5.74 36.22
CA LEU A 218 -5.77 5.04 35.67
C LEU A 218 -5.94 3.53 35.82
N ALA A 219 -6.27 2.83 34.74
CA ALA A 219 -6.14 1.38 34.68
C ALA A 219 -4.67 1.03 34.43
N LEU A 220 -4.00 0.38 35.40
CA LEU A 220 -2.69 -0.22 35.17
C LEU A 220 -2.82 -1.25 34.04
N TRP A 221 -2.28 -0.92 32.86
CA TRP A 221 -2.40 -1.76 31.67
C TRP A 221 -1.76 -3.13 31.91
N THR A 222 -2.60 -4.15 32.03
CA THR A 222 -2.19 -5.55 31.91
C THR A 222 -2.36 -5.97 30.45
N PRO A 223 -1.29 -6.38 29.74
CA PRO A 223 -1.44 -6.97 28.42
C PRO A 223 -2.29 -8.24 28.53
N THR A 224 -3.44 -8.26 27.86
CA THR A 224 -4.25 -9.46 27.74
C THR A 224 -3.47 -10.49 26.92
N LEU A 225 -2.83 -11.44 27.61
CA LEU A 225 -2.32 -12.64 26.96
C LEU A 225 -3.50 -13.31 26.23
N PRO A 226 -3.33 -13.73 24.97
CA PRO A 226 -4.42 -14.37 24.23
C PRO A 226 -4.84 -15.63 24.98
N GLU A 227 -6.12 -15.70 25.37
CA GLU A 227 -6.66 -16.86 26.07
C GLU A 227 -6.46 -18.10 25.20
N LYS A 228 -5.72 -19.08 25.72
CA LYS A 228 -5.72 -20.43 25.14
C LYS A 228 -7.16 -20.93 25.20
N GLN A 229 -7.76 -21.14 24.03
CA GLN A 229 -9.08 -21.77 23.93
C GLN A 229 -9.09 -23.06 24.77
N PRO A 230 -10.05 -23.23 25.69
CA PRO A 230 -10.17 -24.48 26.42
C PRO A 230 -10.54 -25.57 25.42
N SER A 231 -9.66 -26.56 25.28
CA SER A 231 -9.91 -27.76 24.50
C SER A 231 -11.21 -28.42 24.96
N SER A 232 -12.20 -28.49 24.07
CA SER A 232 -13.48 -29.14 24.35
C SER A 232 -13.28 -30.65 24.48
N VAL A 233 -13.12 -31.14 25.72
CA VAL A 233 -13.27 -32.56 26.04
C VAL A 233 -14.76 -32.88 25.94
N GLY A 234 -15.16 -33.50 24.83
CA GLY A 234 -16.53 -33.96 24.64
C GLY A 234 -16.85 -35.13 25.59
N PRO A 235 -18.06 -35.18 26.18
CA PRO A 235 -18.51 -36.36 26.91
C PRO A 235 -18.85 -37.47 25.92
N GLY A 236 -18.33 -38.68 26.14
CA GLY A 236 -18.75 -39.86 25.40
C GLY A 236 -20.15 -40.33 25.83
N PRO A 237 -20.97 -40.87 24.92
CA PRO A 237 -22.23 -41.52 25.27
C PRO A 237 -22.03 -43.00 25.59
N ASP A 238 -22.76 -43.48 26.60
CA ASP A 238 -22.96 -44.89 26.93
C ASP A 238 -24.32 -45.38 26.39
N GLU A 239 -24.54 -46.69 26.34
CA GLU A 239 -25.38 -47.42 25.37
C GLU A 239 -26.93 -47.40 25.52
N THR A 240 -27.58 -47.96 24.49
CA THR A 240 -28.97 -48.50 24.37
C THR A 240 -30.11 -47.51 24.02
N LEU A 241 -31.15 -47.88 23.23
CA LEU A 241 -31.40 -48.99 22.29
C LEU A 241 -32.57 -48.63 21.32
N GLY A 242 -32.73 -49.33 20.18
CA GLY A 242 -33.94 -49.26 19.33
C GLY A 242 -33.77 -49.74 17.89
N GLU A 243 -34.41 -50.86 17.51
CA GLU A 243 -34.31 -51.52 16.20
C GLU A 243 -35.20 -50.90 15.09
N GLU A 244 -34.70 -50.80 13.85
CA GLU A 244 -35.09 -51.64 12.69
C GLU A 244 -34.68 -51.02 11.33
N GLY A 245 -34.36 -51.84 10.33
CA GLY A 245 -34.36 -51.45 8.90
C GLY A 245 -33.00 -51.42 8.16
N VAL A 246 -32.64 -52.53 7.53
CA VAL A 246 -31.55 -52.75 6.54
C VAL A 246 -32.28 -52.97 5.17
N PRO A 247 -31.76 -52.68 3.95
CA PRO A 247 -30.35 -52.90 3.56
C PRO A 247 -29.66 -52.00 2.51
N GLU A 248 -28.34 -52.27 2.39
CA GLU A 248 -27.49 -52.28 1.17
C GLU A 248 -27.37 -51.02 0.29
N MET A 249 -26.12 -50.54 0.16
CA MET A 249 -25.31 -50.78 -1.05
C MET A 249 -23.84 -50.98 -0.65
N GLU A 250 -23.16 -51.93 -1.30
CA GLU A 250 -21.75 -52.28 -1.10
C GLU A 250 -20.88 -51.63 -2.19
N GLU A 251 -19.63 -51.23 -1.87
CA GLU A 251 -18.50 -51.46 -2.79
C GLU A 251 -17.17 -51.54 -1.99
N GLU A 252 -16.27 -52.41 -2.44
CA GLU A 252 -15.12 -52.89 -1.65
C GLU A 252 -13.84 -52.03 -1.75
N VAL A 253 -13.00 -52.22 -0.73
CA VAL A 253 -11.63 -51.75 -0.61
C VAL A 253 -10.67 -52.39 -1.63
N GLN A 254 -9.62 -51.65 -2.00
CA GLN A 254 -8.28 -52.25 -2.07
C GLN A 254 -7.16 -51.22 -1.82
N ALA A 255 -6.36 -51.49 -0.80
CA ALA A 255 -5.05 -50.87 -0.59
C ALA A 255 -3.97 -51.88 -0.98
N LEU A 256 -2.91 -51.42 -1.62
CA LEU A 256 -1.73 -52.24 -1.92
C LEU A 256 -0.48 -51.61 -1.32
N SER A 257 0.22 -52.42 -0.55
CA SER A 257 1.52 -52.14 0.05
C SER A 257 2.59 -53.00 -0.62
N ASP A 258 3.67 -52.37 -1.07
CA ASP A 258 5.00 -52.96 -1.22
C ASP A 258 6.00 -51.80 -1.04
N GLY A 259 7.18 -51.97 -0.45
CA GLY A 259 7.85 -53.22 -0.12
C GLY A 259 9.17 -53.32 -0.88
N PHE A 260 10.18 -52.54 -0.50
CA PHE A 260 11.54 -52.78 -0.96
C PHE A 260 12.58 -52.47 0.11
N GLU A 261 13.41 -53.47 0.39
CA GLU A 261 14.49 -53.45 1.37
C GLU A 261 15.79 -52.95 0.72
N GLY A 262 16.66 -52.29 1.49
CA GLY A 262 17.95 -51.78 1.03
C GLY A 262 18.89 -51.54 2.20
N GLU A 263 19.73 -52.53 2.48
CA GLU A 263 20.55 -52.62 3.69
C GLU A 263 21.72 -51.61 3.72
N LEU A 264 22.22 -51.34 4.93
CA LEU A 264 23.34 -50.44 5.20
C LEU A 264 24.66 -50.95 4.61
N ASP A 265 25.57 -50.01 4.32
CA ASP A 265 26.98 -50.24 4.63
C ASP A 265 27.65 -48.98 5.20
N LEU A 266 28.45 -49.17 6.26
CA LEU A 266 29.12 -48.12 7.03
C LEU A 266 30.57 -48.52 7.26
N ARG A 267 31.55 -47.65 6.93
CA ARG A 267 32.77 -47.34 7.75
C ARG A 267 33.73 -46.34 7.04
N PRO A 268 34.69 -45.72 7.79
CA PRO A 268 34.95 -44.28 7.65
C PRO A 268 36.45 -43.91 7.47
N GLY A 269 36.72 -42.59 7.49
CA GLY A 269 38.05 -41.98 7.56
C GLY A 269 38.21 -40.88 6.50
N GLU A 270 38.86 -39.73 6.73
CA GLU A 270 39.53 -39.23 7.95
C GLU A 270 39.30 -37.70 8.09
N GLU A 271 39.88 -37.12 9.14
CA GLU A 271 39.79 -35.72 9.56
C GLU A 271 40.34 -34.73 8.52
N ASP A 272 39.86 -33.49 8.55
CA ASP A 272 40.77 -32.36 8.67
C ASP A 272 40.12 -31.22 9.47
N THR A 273 40.92 -30.57 10.31
CA THR A 273 40.50 -29.54 11.26
C THR A 273 40.71 -28.14 10.70
N ASP A 274 39.80 -27.21 11.00
CA ASP A 274 40.13 -26.11 11.91
C ASP A 274 38.97 -25.11 12.03
N ALA A 275 38.76 -24.65 13.26
CA ALA A 275 38.00 -23.45 13.55
C ALA A 275 38.95 -22.47 14.24
N TRP A 276 38.96 -21.20 13.84
CA TRP A 276 38.99 -20.08 14.80
C TRP A 276 38.69 -18.71 14.20
N GLU A 277 38.46 -17.79 15.12
CA GLU A 277 37.93 -16.44 14.96
C GLU A 277 38.99 -15.42 14.50
N LEU A 278 38.51 -14.30 13.96
CA LEU A 278 38.83 -12.88 14.25
C LEU A 278 38.46 -12.07 12.99
N SER A 279 37.59 -11.06 13.05
CA SER A 279 37.71 -9.78 13.78
C SER A 279 38.77 -8.83 13.21
N SER A 280 38.25 -7.73 12.63
CA SER A 280 38.74 -6.34 12.71
C SER A 280 40.03 -5.90 12.00
N GLU A 281 39.94 -4.66 11.48
CA GLU A 281 41.02 -3.77 10.98
C GLU A 281 41.59 -4.17 9.59
N ILE A 282 41.90 -3.27 8.65
CA ILE A 282 42.40 -1.87 8.77
C ILE A 282 41.82 -0.94 7.68
N ASP A 283 41.56 0.32 8.06
CA ASP A 283 41.35 1.48 7.17
C ASP A 283 42.54 1.79 6.24
N GLN A 284 42.28 2.07 4.96
CA GLN A 284 43.09 3.00 4.15
C GLN A 284 42.49 3.27 2.75
N ALA A 285 41.69 4.34 2.61
CA ALA A 285 41.52 5.10 1.35
C ALA A 285 40.65 6.36 1.57
N SER A 286 41.10 7.32 2.38
CA SER A 286 40.49 8.66 2.45
C SER A 286 41.56 9.75 2.42
N THR A 287 42.10 10.04 1.23
CA THR A 287 43.04 11.17 0.97
C THR A 287 43.08 11.58 -0.52
N VAL A 288 41.94 11.68 -1.22
CA VAL A 288 41.80 12.55 -2.42
C VAL A 288 40.34 12.98 -2.56
N VAL A 289 39.96 14.16 -2.05
CA VAL A 289 39.20 15.27 -2.70
C VAL A 289 39.02 16.39 -1.64
N GLU A 290 40.12 17.02 -1.22
CA GLU A 290 40.10 18.31 -0.49
C GLU A 290 41.15 19.24 -1.13
N GLU A 291 41.06 19.44 -2.45
CA GLU A 291 41.93 20.40 -3.14
C GLU A 291 41.29 21.01 -4.41
N GLU A 292 39.98 21.30 -4.40
CA GLU A 292 39.33 22.07 -5.49
C GLU A 292 38.30 23.12 -5.03
N GLU A 293 38.40 23.63 -3.80
CA GLU A 293 37.53 24.73 -3.31
C GLU A 293 38.33 25.98 -2.84
N ALA A 294 39.43 26.28 -3.55
CA ALA A 294 40.29 27.44 -3.28
C ALA A 294 40.60 28.29 -4.54
N ARG A 295 39.70 28.31 -5.54
CA ARG A 295 39.90 29.08 -6.80
C ARG A 295 38.66 29.80 -7.38
N GLN A 296 37.65 30.12 -6.56
CA GLN A 296 36.58 31.06 -6.96
C GLN A 296 36.24 32.10 -5.86
N ALA A 297 37.27 32.68 -5.22
CA ALA A 297 37.13 33.76 -4.24
C ALA A 297 37.99 35.00 -4.55
N GLU A 298 38.47 35.16 -5.78
CA GLU A 298 39.12 36.38 -6.30
C GLU A 298 38.57 36.73 -7.69
N LEU A 299 37.31 37.16 -7.77
CA LEU A 299 36.74 37.81 -8.97
C LEU A 299 35.44 38.58 -8.68
N GLN A 300 35.43 39.38 -7.61
CA GLN A 300 34.48 40.48 -7.41
C GLN A 300 34.98 41.48 -6.36
N ASP A 301 35.96 42.28 -6.77
CA ASP A 301 36.33 43.61 -6.23
C ASP A 301 36.59 44.52 -7.44
#